data_AF-A0A7X1TQ72-F1
#
_entry.id   AF-A0A7X1TQ72-F1
#
_cell.length_a   1.000
_cell.length_b   1.000
_cell.length_c   1.000
_cell.angle_alpha   90.00
_cell.angle_beta   90.00
_cell.angle_gamma   90.00
#
_symmetry.space_group_name_H-M   'P 1'
#
loop_
_entity.id
_entity.type
_entity.pdbx_description
1 polymer ?
#
loop_
_entity_poly.entity_id
_entity_poly.type
_entity_poly.pdbx_seq_one_letter_code
_entity_poly.pdbx_strand_id
1 'polypeptide(L)'
;MAQPLPASEEKSIRNYVELECGTADSSDPDNKVTLVQKVSSYRLVGTDYDVYDVHLPKERWWVITNPTNLYSQESFPEYDVAFSFHVGLMLRVMNRNRVEIEEEKAEEVGGAWRRYEAAVGAMDSAREAEDYQGVAIKCRETLLAFGREHQEAEWLTPPEVKCKVNDFKGWAKLYAQELSTGRMRRYLSEISDKAWDVAVSLQHDYNATE
;
A
#
# COMPACT_ATOMS: atom_id res chain seq x y z
N MET A 1 -10.95 -27.98 8.31
CA MET A 1 -9.81 -28.48 7.51
C MET A 1 -9.18 -27.29 6.84
N ALA A 2 -7.91 -27.00 7.12
CA ALA A 2 -7.18 -25.95 6.41
C ALA A 2 -7.19 -26.27 4.91
N GLN A 3 -7.49 -25.29 4.06
CA GLN A 3 -7.38 -25.47 2.62
C GLN A 3 -5.91 -25.78 2.28
N PRO A 4 -5.64 -26.71 1.35
CA PRO A 4 -4.28 -27.01 0.93
C PRO A 4 -3.65 -25.76 0.32
N LEU A 5 -2.40 -25.48 0.70
CA LEU A 5 -1.65 -24.34 0.21
C LEU A 5 -1.47 -24.45 -1.32
N PRO A 6 -1.69 -23.37 -2.11
CA PRO A 6 -1.39 -23.38 -3.53
C PRO A 6 0.08 -23.76 -3.79
N ALA A 7 0.32 -24.65 -4.76
CA ALA A 7 1.68 -25.17 -5.04
C ALA A 7 2.70 -24.08 -5.43
N SER A 8 2.25 -22.99 -6.04
CA SER A 8 3.09 -21.83 -6.37
C SER A 8 3.54 -21.07 -5.12
N GLU A 9 2.63 -20.89 -4.16
CA GLU A 9 2.87 -20.21 -2.88
C GLU A 9 3.83 -21.02 -2.01
N GLU A 10 3.57 -22.32 -1.89
CA GLU A 10 4.46 -23.24 -1.18
C GLU A 10 5.90 -23.19 -1.73
N LYS A 11 6.04 -23.26 -3.05
CA LYS A 11 7.35 -23.21 -3.72
C LYS A 11 8.05 -21.88 -3.51
N SER A 12 7.33 -20.76 -3.50
CA SER A 12 7.89 -19.44 -3.28
C SER A 12 8.48 -19.31 -1.87
N ILE A 13 7.72 -19.70 -0.85
CA ILE A 13 8.16 -19.67 0.55
C ILE A 13 9.33 -20.62 0.78
N ARG A 14 9.26 -21.84 0.22
CA ARG A 14 10.34 -22.82 0.29
C ARG A 14 11.65 -22.27 -0.26
N ASN A 15 11.61 -21.72 -1.49
CA ASN A 15 12.79 -21.18 -2.14
C ASN A 15 13.37 -19.99 -1.37
N TYR A 16 12.51 -19.14 -0.81
CA TYR A 16 12.94 -18.01 0.01
C TYR A 16 13.74 -18.49 1.23
N VAL A 17 13.20 -19.45 1.99
CA VAL A 17 13.89 -19.98 3.18
C VAL A 17 15.21 -20.65 2.81
N GLU A 18 15.24 -21.48 1.76
CA GLU A 18 16.48 -22.12 1.33
C GLU A 18 17.54 -21.11 0.87
N LEU A 19 17.12 -19.98 0.27
CA LEU A 19 18.04 -18.93 -0.13
C LEU A 19 18.64 -18.20 1.08
N GLU A 20 17.79 -17.81 2.04
CA GLU A 20 18.22 -17.10 3.25
C GLU A 20 19.06 -17.97 4.20
N CYS A 21 18.74 -19.26 4.30
CA CYS A 21 19.57 -20.23 5.04
C CYS A 21 20.86 -20.59 4.28
N GLY A 22 21.04 -20.15 3.03
CA GLY A 22 22.20 -20.51 2.20
C GLY A 22 22.22 -21.97 1.76
N THR A 23 21.06 -22.63 1.71
CA THR A 23 20.90 -24.05 1.40
C THR A 23 20.28 -24.33 0.03
N ALA A 24 20.00 -23.29 -0.76
CA ALA A 24 19.40 -23.39 -2.09
C ALA A 24 20.16 -24.37 -3.02
N ASP A 25 21.49 -24.26 -3.08
CA ASP A 25 22.35 -25.13 -3.91
C ASP A 25 22.86 -26.38 -3.17
N SER A 26 22.46 -26.57 -1.91
CA SER A 26 22.89 -27.72 -1.12
C SER A 26 22.25 -29.00 -1.65
N SER A 27 23.04 -30.04 -1.87
CA SER A 27 22.55 -31.40 -2.15
C SER A 27 22.31 -32.22 -0.88
N ASP A 28 22.59 -31.64 0.29
CA ASP A 28 22.40 -32.30 1.58
C ASP A 28 20.91 -32.26 2.00
N PRO A 29 20.23 -33.41 2.12
CA PRO A 29 18.83 -33.45 2.55
C PRO A 29 18.62 -32.86 3.95
N ASP A 30 19.64 -32.85 4.81
CA ASP A 30 19.54 -32.24 6.15
C ASP A 30 19.39 -30.72 6.12
N ASN A 31 19.70 -30.08 4.99
CA ASN A 31 19.65 -28.64 4.80
C ASN A 31 18.47 -28.20 3.92
N LYS A 32 17.60 -29.15 3.55
CA LYS A 32 16.42 -28.88 2.71
C LYS A 32 15.17 -28.70 3.54
N VAL A 33 14.28 -27.85 3.04
CA VAL A 33 12.97 -27.67 3.66
C VAL A 33 12.17 -28.96 3.51
N THR A 34 11.55 -29.43 4.58
CA THR A 34 10.74 -30.65 4.61
C THR A 34 9.24 -30.35 4.66
N LEU A 35 8.87 -29.22 5.28
CA LEU A 35 7.49 -28.78 5.44
C LEU A 35 7.38 -27.27 5.20
N VAL A 36 6.33 -26.86 4.51
CA VAL A 36 5.83 -25.49 4.47
C VAL A 36 4.33 -25.54 4.73
N GLN A 37 3.88 -24.88 5.79
CA GLN A 37 2.47 -24.86 6.16
C GLN A 37 2.04 -23.44 6.53
N LYS A 38 1.00 -22.92 5.88
CA LYS A 38 0.36 -21.67 6.30
C LYS A 38 -0.44 -21.90 7.59
N VAL A 39 -0.15 -21.11 8.62
CA VAL A 39 -0.75 -21.25 9.96
C VAL A 39 -1.68 -20.11 10.33
N SER A 40 -1.48 -18.92 9.74
CA SER A 40 -2.36 -17.77 9.97
C SER A 40 -2.31 -16.77 8.81
N SER A 41 -3.33 -15.92 8.73
CA SER A 41 -3.43 -14.77 7.83
C SER A 41 -4.00 -13.59 8.60
N TYR A 42 -3.38 -12.43 8.45
CA TYR A 42 -3.75 -11.17 9.07
C TYR A 42 -3.90 -10.08 8.01
N ARG A 43 -4.78 -9.09 8.24
CA ARG A 43 -4.79 -7.85 7.48
C ARG A 43 -4.59 -6.69 8.44
N LEU A 44 -3.51 -5.93 8.27
CA LEU A 44 -3.16 -4.78 9.11
C LEU A 44 -2.69 -3.63 8.22
N VAL A 45 -3.26 -2.43 8.44
CA VAL A 45 -2.89 -1.19 7.74
C VAL A 45 -2.88 -1.40 6.22
N GLY A 46 -3.97 -1.95 5.67
CA GLY A 46 -4.14 -2.20 4.24
C GLY A 46 -3.24 -3.28 3.65
N THR A 47 -2.47 -4.01 4.47
CA THR A 47 -1.52 -5.02 4.01
C THR A 47 -1.92 -6.39 4.56
N ASP A 48 -2.01 -7.39 3.68
CA ASP A 48 -2.19 -8.78 4.09
C ASP A 48 -0.85 -9.40 4.50
N TYR A 49 -0.84 -10.14 5.59
CA TYR A 49 0.31 -10.86 6.12
C TYR A 49 -0.07 -12.32 6.27
N ASP A 50 0.73 -13.19 5.69
CA ASP A 50 0.60 -14.62 5.83
C ASP A 50 1.76 -15.16 6.66
N VAL A 51 1.43 -16.07 7.57
CA VAL A 51 2.38 -16.69 8.48
C VAL A 51 2.49 -18.18 8.15
N TYR A 52 3.72 -18.63 7.93
CA TYR A 52 4.04 -20.02 7.61
C TYR A 52 4.93 -20.64 8.68
N ASP A 53 4.63 -21.89 9.03
CA ASP A 53 5.53 -22.79 9.74
C ASP A 53 6.39 -23.53 8.70
N VAL A 54 7.71 -23.37 8.78
CA VAL A 54 8.66 -23.97 7.85
C VAL A 54 9.68 -24.80 8.60
N HIS A 55 9.81 -26.08 8.25
CA HIS A 55 10.70 -27.02 8.94
C HIS A 55 11.85 -27.42 8.03
N LEU A 56 13.07 -27.28 8.54
CA LEU A 56 14.24 -28.02 8.10
C LEU A 56 14.53 -29.12 9.14
N PRO A 57 15.29 -30.17 8.80
CA PRO A 57 15.64 -31.22 9.76
C PRO A 57 16.30 -30.72 11.04
N LYS A 58 17.06 -29.63 10.96
CA LYS A 58 17.82 -29.05 12.09
C LYS A 58 17.23 -27.76 12.64
N GLU A 59 16.35 -27.10 11.90
CA GLU A 59 15.90 -25.73 12.20
C GLU A 59 14.42 -25.56 11.91
N ARG A 60 13.77 -24.63 12.61
CA ARG A 60 12.38 -24.27 12.36
C ARG A 60 12.21 -22.76 12.33
N TRP A 61 11.37 -22.32 11.40
CA TRP A 61 11.21 -20.91 11.08
C TRP A 61 9.72 -20.55 11.01
N TRP A 62 9.37 -19.42 11.62
CA TRP A 62 8.18 -18.68 11.20
C TRP A 62 8.55 -17.81 10.02
N VAL A 63 7.84 -17.93 8.90
CA VAL A 63 7.99 -17.03 7.76
C VAL A 63 6.77 -16.12 7.70
N ILE A 64 7.00 -14.80 7.65
CA ILE A 64 5.93 -13.79 7.61
C ILE A 64 6.11 -12.97 6.34
N THR A 65 5.05 -12.77 5.56
CA THR A 65 5.10 -12.01 4.28
C THR A 65 4.98 -10.50 4.46
N ASN A 66 5.30 -9.75 3.40
CA ASN A 66 5.05 -8.30 3.25
C ASN A 66 5.73 -7.36 4.27
N PRO A 67 7.07 -7.27 4.25
CA PRO A 67 8.02 -7.99 3.39
C PRO A 67 8.34 -9.38 3.93
N THR A 68 8.65 -10.34 3.05
CA THR A 68 8.94 -11.71 3.50
C THR A 68 10.20 -11.75 4.36
N ASN A 69 10.11 -12.36 5.55
CA ASN A 69 11.24 -12.58 6.45
C ASN A 69 11.05 -13.85 7.31
N LEU A 70 12.15 -14.41 7.80
CA LEU A 70 12.16 -15.60 8.67
C LEU A 70 12.54 -15.28 10.12
N TYR A 71 11.92 -16.00 11.06
CA TYR A 71 12.12 -15.85 12.50
C TYR A 71 12.34 -17.22 13.13
N SER A 72 13.48 -17.40 13.81
CA SER A 72 13.80 -18.69 14.44
C SER A 72 12.79 -19.01 15.53
N GLN A 73 12.25 -20.22 15.52
CA GLN A 73 11.35 -20.68 16.58
C GLN A 73 12.05 -20.79 17.94
N GLU A 74 13.38 -20.89 17.98
CA GLU A 74 14.14 -20.86 19.23
C GLU A 74 14.09 -19.48 19.89
N SER A 75 14.13 -18.42 19.09
CA SER A 75 14.04 -17.02 19.56
C SER A 75 12.59 -16.55 19.70
N PHE A 76 11.69 -17.13 18.92
CA PHE A 76 10.26 -16.81 18.88
C PHE A 76 9.42 -18.09 18.98
N PRO A 77 9.19 -18.62 20.20
CA PRO A 77 8.49 -19.90 20.37
C PRO A 77 7.06 -19.93 19.81
N GLU A 78 6.40 -18.78 19.77
CA GLU A 78 5.03 -18.62 19.28
C GLU A 78 5.01 -17.68 18.07
N TYR A 79 4.25 -18.04 17.04
CA TYR A 79 4.16 -17.26 15.81
C TYR A 79 3.55 -15.86 16.05
N ASP A 80 2.67 -15.70 17.04
CA ASP A 80 2.09 -14.40 17.39
C ASP A 80 3.13 -13.43 17.98
N VAL A 81 4.15 -13.95 18.68
CA VAL A 81 5.27 -13.14 19.18
C VAL A 81 6.17 -12.71 18.02
N ALA A 82 6.48 -13.63 17.10
CA ALA A 82 7.21 -13.31 15.87
C ALA A 82 6.44 -12.27 15.03
N PHE A 83 5.13 -12.43 14.90
CA PHE A 83 4.25 -11.55 14.15
C PHE A 83 4.20 -10.14 14.75
N SER A 84 4.03 -10.04 16.06
CA SER A 84 4.05 -8.75 16.77
C SER A 84 5.38 -8.02 16.58
N PHE A 85 6.50 -8.74 16.65
CA PHE A 85 7.83 -8.18 16.40
C PHE A 85 7.98 -7.71 14.94
N HIS A 86 7.55 -8.54 13.98
CA HIS A 86 7.58 -8.24 12.55
C HIS A 86 6.81 -6.95 12.24
N VAL A 87 5.54 -6.88 12.66
CA VAL A 87 4.68 -5.71 12.43
C VAL A 87 5.26 -4.48 13.13
N GLY A 88 5.73 -4.61 14.37
CA GLY A 88 6.36 -3.48 15.09
C GLY A 88 7.66 -2.98 14.46
N LEU A 89 8.43 -3.86 13.82
CA LEU A 89 9.57 -3.47 13.00
C LEU A 89 9.10 -2.74 11.72
N MET A 90 8.09 -3.29 11.03
CA MET A 90 7.59 -2.71 9.79
C MET A 90 6.96 -1.35 9.98
N LEU A 91 6.19 -1.15 11.05
CA LEU A 91 5.64 0.16 11.40
C LEU A 91 6.73 1.22 11.57
N ARG A 92 7.89 0.87 12.16
CA ARG A 92 9.01 1.82 12.31
C ARG A 92 9.68 2.15 10.98
N VAL A 93 9.83 1.15 10.09
CA VAL A 93 10.35 1.36 8.73
C VAL A 93 9.39 2.24 7.92
N MET A 94 8.09 1.96 7.99
CA MET A 94 7.05 2.77 7.34
C MET A 94 7.04 4.18 7.91
N ASN A 95 7.09 4.35 9.23
CA ASN A 95 7.08 5.66 9.88
C ASN A 95 8.28 6.51 9.48
N ARG A 96 9.47 5.90 9.34
CA ARG A 96 10.67 6.60 8.83
C ARG A 96 10.45 7.21 7.44
N ASN A 97 9.56 6.60 6.65
CA ASN A 97 9.24 7.03 5.29
C ASN A 97 7.96 7.86 5.21
N ARG A 98 7.21 8.04 6.32
CA ARG A 98 6.02 8.90 6.33
C ARG A 98 6.48 10.36 6.31
N VAL A 99 6.00 11.10 5.32
CA VAL A 99 6.02 12.56 5.36
C VAL A 99 4.90 12.98 6.29
N GLU A 100 5.21 13.28 7.54
CA GLU A 100 4.26 13.93 8.45
C GLU A 100 4.07 15.38 7.99
N ILE A 101 2.82 15.76 7.69
CA ILE A 101 2.44 17.17 7.64
C ILE A 101 2.08 17.54 9.07
N GLU A 102 2.77 18.54 9.65
CA GLU A 102 2.48 19.07 10.99
C GLU A 102 0.99 19.40 11.13
N GLU A 103 0.35 19.03 12.25
CA GLU A 103 -1.08 19.28 12.52
C GLU A 103 -1.48 20.76 12.36
N GLU A 104 -0.57 21.68 12.67
CA GLU A 104 -0.78 23.13 12.49
C GLU A 104 -0.93 23.50 11.00
N LYS A 105 -0.27 22.78 10.10
CA LYS A 105 -0.48 22.90 8.65
C LYS A 105 -1.76 22.18 8.23
N ALA A 106 -2.16 21.07 8.87
CA ALA A 106 -3.38 20.32 8.56
C ALA A 106 -4.66 21.16 8.68
N GLU A 107 -4.73 22.12 9.62
CA GLU A 107 -5.82 23.11 9.69
C GLU A 107 -5.83 24.06 8.48
N GLU A 108 -4.67 24.35 7.89
CA GLU A 108 -4.53 25.12 6.64
C GLU A 108 -4.72 24.26 5.37
N VAL A 109 -4.50 22.93 5.42
CA VAL A 109 -4.54 22.03 4.23
C VAL A 109 -5.99 21.70 3.77
N GLY A 110 -7.00 22.27 4.43
CA GLY A 110 -8.27 22.50 3.76
C GLY A 110 -9.22 21.30 3.61
N GLY A 111 -10.25 21.47 2.79
CA GLY A 111 -11.34 20.51 2.62
C GLY A 111 -10.94 19.25 1.85
N ALA A 112 -9.96 19.37 0.97
CA ALA A 112 -9.43 18.23 0.21
C ALA A 112 -8.66 17.26 1.10
N TRP A 113 -7.80 17.77 2.00
CA TRP A 113 -6.95 16.93 2.85
C TRP A 113 -7.75 15.99 3.76
N ARG A 114 -8.78 16.50 4.44
CA ARG A 114 -9.66 15.66 5.27
C ARG A 114 -10.33 14.53 4.50
N ARG A 115 -10.64 14.75 3.21
CA ARG A 115 -11.20 13.71 2.33
C ARG A 115 -10.13 12.70 1.91
N TYR A 116 -8.90 13.17 1.69
CA TYR A 116 -7.75 12.29 1.45
C TYR A 116 -7.52 11.34 2.63
N GLU A 117 -7.49 11.85 3.86
CA GLU A 117 -7.34 11.01 5.07
C GLU A 117 -8.46 9.98 5.19
N ALA A 118 -9.70 10.38 4.89
CA ALA A 118 -10.83 9.45 4.87
C ALA A 118 -10.70 8.36 3.78
N ALA A 119 -10.08 8.68 2.63
CA ALA A 119 -9.77 7.71 1.60
C ALA A 119 -8.68 6.73 2.04
N VAL A 120 -7.63 7.22 2.71
CA VAL A 120 -6.57 6.39 3.28
C VAL A 120 -7.12 5.43 4.34
N GLY A 121 -7.92 5.92 5.29
CA GLY A 121 -8.53 5.06 6.30
C GLY A 121 -9.48 4.00 5.72
N ALA A 122 -10.15 4.31 4.61
CA ALA A 122 -10.95 3.32 3.89
C ALA A 122 -10.06 2.25 3.22
N MET A 123 -8.94 2.66 2.63
CA MET A 123 -7.96 1.75 2.02
C MET A 123 -7.38 0.77 3.04
N ASP A 124 -7.09 1.23 4.26
CA ASP A 124 -6.52 0.41 5.33
C ASP A 124 -7.42 -0.79 5.72
N SER A 125 -8.72 -0.72 5.43
CA SER A 125 -9.72 -1.72 5.82
C SER A 125 -10.44 -2.40 4.65
N ALA A 126 -10.19 -1.97 3.40
CA ALA A 126 -10.81 -2.55 2.21
C ALA A 126 -10.43 -4.03 2.04
N ARG A 127 -11.36 -4.89 1.63
CA ARG A 127 -11.13 -6.34 1.44
C ARG A 127 -11.74 -6.89 0.16
N GLU A 128 -12.94 -6.43 -0.16
CA GLU A 128 -13.68 -6.88 -1.34
C GLU A 128 -13.63 -5.82 -2.45
N ALA A 129 -13.99 -6.20 -3.67
CA ALA A 129 -13.99 -5.29 -4.81
C ALA A 129 -14.83 -4.03 -4.56
N GLU A 130 -15.96 -4.17 -3.87
CA GLU A 130 -16.82 -3.05 -3.48
C GLU A 130 -16.15 -2.07 -2.52
N ASP A 131 -15.27 -2.57 -1.63
CA ASP A 131 -14.51 -1.71 -0.72
C ASP A 131 -13.50 -0.86 -1.50
N TYR A 132 -12.77 -1.48 -2.44
CA TYR A 132 -11.81 -0.78 -3.30
C TYR A 132 -12.50 0.24 -4.22
N GLN A 133 -13.68 -0.09 -4.77
CA GLN A 133 -14.53 0.88 -5.47
C GLN A 133 -14.91 2.04 -4.55
N GLY A 134 -15.24 1.76 -3.28
CA GLY A 134 -15.51 2.77 -2.26
C GLY A 134 -14.32 3.70 -2.00
N VAL A 135 -13.09 3.15 -1.93
CA VAL A 135 -11.85 3.94 -1.85
C VAL A 135 -11.70 4.82 -3.08
N ALA A 136 -11.94 4.30 -4.28
CA ALA A 136 -11.85 5.02 -5.53
C ALA A 136 -12.83 6.22 -5.60
N ILE A 137 -14.06 6.06 -5.08
CA ILE A 137 -15.04 7.15 -4.93
C ILE A 137 -14.48 8.24 -4.03
N LYS A 138 -13.93 7.87 -2.86
CA LYS A 138 -13.35 8.84 -1.91
C LYS A 138 -12.18 9.58 -2.54
N CYS A 139 -11.26 8.89 -3.21
CA CYS A 139 -10.14 9.51 -3.93
C CYS A 139 -10.62 10.50 -4.99
N ARG A 140 -11.63 10.16 -5.79
CA ARG A 140 -12.17 11.07 -6.81
C ARG A 140 -12.80 12.32 -6.18
N GLU A 141 -13.58 12.16 -5.12
CA GLU A 141 -14.19 13.30 -4.41
C GLU A 141 -13.14 14.19 -3.73
N THR A 142 -12.04 13.61 -3.25
CA THR A 142 -10.87 14.35 -2.76
C THR A 142 -10.24 15.21 -3.85
N LEU A 143 -9.97 14.63 -5.03
CA LEU A 143 -9.40 15.36 -6.16
C LEU A 143 -10.34 16.48 -6.63
N LEU A 144 -11.64 16.23 -6.69
CA LEU A 144 -12.62 17.28 -6.99
C LEU A 144 -12.64 18.39 -5.94
N ALA A 145 -12.56 18.04 -4.65
CA ALA A 145 -12.49 19.04 -3.59
C ALA A 145 -11.23 19.91 -3.73
N PHE A 146 -10.07 19.30 -3.98
CA PHE A 146 -8.82 20.02 -4.23
C PHE A 146 -8.94 20.96 -5.43
N GLY A 147 -9.48 20.47 -6.55
CA GLY A 147 -9.72 21.26 -7.75
C GLY A 147 -10.72 22.41 -7.57
N ARG A 148 -11.54 22.40 -6.50
CA ARG A 148 -12.50 23.47 -6.17
C ARG A 148 -11.93 24.49 -5.20
N GLU A 149 -11.08 24.04 -4.28
CA GLU A 149 -10.56 24.81 -3.15
C GLU A 149 -9.82 26.08 -3.56
N HIS A 150 -9.13 26.06 -4.70
CA HIS A 150 -8.29 27.18 -5.15
C HIS A 150 -8.78 27.85 -6.44
N GLN A 151 -10.04 27.64 -6.86
CA GLN A 151 -10.57 28.23 -8.10
C GLN A 151 -10.63 29.76 -8.10
N GLU A 152 -10.63 30.37 -6.91
CA GLU A 152 -10.73 31.83 -6.69
C GLU A 152 -9.50 32.39 -5.97
N ALA A 153 -8.40 31.61 -5.91
CA ALA A 153 -7.20 32.04 -5.21
C ALA A 153 -6.53 33.23 -5.92
N GLU A 154 -6.01 34.19 -5.16
CA GLU A 154 -5.39 35.42 -5.69
C GLU A 154 -4.16 35.14 -6.58
N TRP A 155 -3.45 34.05 -6.32
CA TRP A 155 -2.27 33.64 -7.09
C TRP A 155 -2.61 33.01 -8.44
N LEU A 156 -3.89 32.68 -8.70
CA LEU A 156 -4.31 32.01 -9.92
C LEU A 156 -4.69 33.05 -10.97
N THR A 157 -3.98 33.06 -12.09
CA THR A 157 -4.40 33.86 -13.26
C THR A 157 -5.67 33.25 -13.85
N PRO A 158 -6.78 33.99 -13.96
CA PRO A 158 -8.01 33.46 -14.55
C PRO A 158 -7.77 33.07 -16.02
N PRO A 159 -8.09 31.83 -16.43
CA PRO A 159 -7.95 31.43 -17.83
C PRO A 159 -8.98 32.18 -18.70
N GLU A 160 -8.62 32.42 -19.96
CA GLU A 160 -9.50 33.08 -20.94
C GLU A 160 -10.83 32.31 -21.14
N VAL A 161 -10.78 30.99 -21.04
CA VAL A 161 -11.96 30.11 -20.96
C VAL A 161 -11.95 29.41 -19.61
N LYS A 162 -12.95 29.69 -18.77
CA LYS A 162 -13.08 29.07 -17.44
C LYS A 162 -13.35 27.56 -17.58
N CYS A 163 -12.54 26.75 -16.91
CA CYS A 163 -12.78 25.32 -16.74
C CYS A 163 -14.14 25.08 -16.06
N LYS A 164 -14.78 23.95 -16.35
CA LYS A 164 -16.00 23.56 -15.61
C LYS A 164 -15.63 23.33 -14.14
N VAL A 165 -16.54 23.64 -13.21
CA VAL A 165 -16.28 23.53 -11.75
C VAL A 165 -15.75 22.14 -11.35
N ASN A 166 -16.19 21.08 -12.03
CA ASN A 166 -15.80 19.68 -11.76
C ASN A 166 -14.76 19.12 -12.75
N ASP A 167 -14.13 19.97 -13.55
CA ASP A 167 -13.04 19.57 -14.45
C ASP A 167 -11.70 19.52 -13.69
N PHE A 168 -11.53 18.49 -12.85
CA PHE A 168 -10.33 18.36 -12.02
C PHE A 168 -9.04 18.41 -12.84
N LYS A 169 -8.97 17.68 -13.96
CA LYS A 169 -7.77 17.65 -14.83
C LYS A 169 -7.45 19.04 -15.37
N GLY A 170 -8.46 19.79 -15.81
CA GLY A 170 -8.30 21.18 -16.23
C GLY A 170 -7.74 22.07 -15.12
N TRP A 171 -8.34 22.01 -13.93
CA TRP A 171 -7.89 22.81 -12.77
C TRP A 171 -6.48 22.44 -12.31
N ALA A 172 -6.17 21.15 -12.17
CA ALA A 172 -4.85 20.68 -11.75
C ALA A 172 -3.74 21.13 -12.72
N LYS A 173 -4.03 21.13 -14.03
CA LYS A 173 -3.09 21.63 -15.05
C LYS A 173 -2.85 23.14 -14.92
N LEU A 174 -3.88 23.93 -14.63
CA LEU A 174 -3.74 25.37 -14.37
C LEU A 174 -2.91 25.62 -13.10
N TYR A 175 -3.19 24.89 -12.03
CA TYR A 175 -2.42 25.00 -10.78
C TYR A 175 -0.94 24.64 -10.99
N ALA A 176 -0.66 23.56 -11.72
CA ALA A 176 0.70 23.17 -12.05
C ALA A 176 1.43 24.23 -12.90
N GLN A 177 0.72 24.94 -13.78
CA GLN A 177 1.28 26.01 -14.61
C GLN A 177 1.68 27.24 -13.79
N GLU A 178 0.88 27.65 -12.82
CA GLU A 178 1.17 28.82 -11.99
C GLU A 178 2.21 28.51 -10.91
N LEU A 179 2.11 27.34 -10.27
CA LEU A 179 2.96 27.00 -9.12
C LEU A 179 4.33 26.45 -9.51
N SER A 180 4.56 26.10 -10.78
CA SER A 180 5.80 25.44 -11.18
C SER A 180 6.15 25.60 -12.66
N THR A 181 7.42 25.33 -12.99
CA THR A 181 7.94 25.44 -14.36
C THR A 181 8.72 24.19 -14.78
N GLY A 182 9.02 24.09 -16.08
CA GLY A 182 9.88 23.06 -16.63
C GLY A 182 9.43 21.63 -16.32
N ARG A 183 10.34 20.82 -15.76
CA ARG A 183 10.11 19.41 -15.44
C ARG A 183 9.06 19.23 -14.34
N MET A 184 9.06 20.09 -13.33
CA MET A 184 8.15 19.97 -12.19
C MET A 184 6.69 20.13 -12.64
N ARG A 185 6.42 21.13 -13.48
CA ARG A 185 5.08 21.34 -14.07
C ARG A 185 4.58 20.11 -14.81
N ARG A 186 5.45 19.51 -15.63
CA ARG A 186 5.11 18.31 -16.39
C ARG A 186 4.80 17.16 -15.44
N TYR A 187 5.63 16.96 -14.42
CA TYR A 187 5.43 15.91 -13.43
C TYR A 187 4.10 16.09 -12.66
N LEU A 188 3.82 17.30 -12.15
CA LEU A 188 2.57 17.61 -11.44
C LEU A 188 1.33 17.43 -12.33
N SER A 189 1.43 17.77 -13.61
CA SER A 189 0.33 17.55 -14.56
C SER A 189 0.11 16.05 -14.81
N GLU A 190 1.18 15.31 -15.09
CA GLU A 190 1.10 13.87 -15.38
C GLU A 190 0.63 13.06 -14.17
N ILE A 191 1.09 13.38 -12.95
CA ILE A 191 0.65 12.67 -11.75
C ILE A 191 -0.82 12.96 -11.43
N SER A 192 -1.28 14.20 -11.62
CA SER A 192 -2.68 14.56 -11.41
C SER A 192 -3.59 13.83 -12.41
N ASP A 193 -3.20 13.80 -13.68
CA ASP A 193 -3.96 13.09 -14.72
C ASP A 193 -4.08 11.59 -14.42
N LYS A 194 -2.96 10.95 -14.05
CA LYS A 194 -2.94 9.52 -13.71
C LYS A 194 -3.71 9.21 -12.43
N ALA A 195 -3.60 10.05 -11.40
CA ALA A 195 -4.34 9.89 -10.16
C ALA A 195 -5.86 9.93 -10.42
N TRP A 196 -6.32 10.83 -11.28
CA TRP A 196 -7.71 10.88 -11.71
C TRP A 196 -8.12 9.61 -12.46
N ASP A 197 -7.33 9.18 -13.44
CA ASP A 197 -7.67 8.03 -14.28
C ASP A 197 -7.76 6.74 -13.47
N VAL A 198 -6.83 6.53 -12.53
CA VAL A 198 -6.88 5.39 -11.60
C VAL A 198 -8.14 5.47 -10.73
N ALA A 199 -8.42 6.64 -10.12
CA ALA A 199 -9.59 6.80 -9.27
C ALA A 199 -10.92 6.60 -10.01
N VAL A 200 -11.02 7.00 -11.29
CA VAL A 200 -12.24 6.77 -12.09
C VAL A 200 -12.31 5.33 -12.58
N SER A 201 -11.21 4.74 -13.02
CA SER A 201 -11.20 3.36 -13.51
C SER A 201 -11.57 2.36 -12.40
N LEU A 202 -10.99 2.52 -11.21
CA LEU A 202 -11.19 1.62 -10.08
C LEU A 202 -12.63 1.64 -9.56
N GLN A 203 -13.38 2.74 -9.74
CA GLN A 203 -14.82 2.79 -9.40
C GLN A 203 -15.68 1.79 -10.16
N HIS A 204 -15.19 1.30 -11.29
CA HIS A 204 -15.94 0.41 -12.18
C HIS A 204 -15.30 -0.98 -12.27
N ASP A 205 -14.25 -1.25 -11.48
CA ASP A 205 -13.56 -2.53 -11.50
C ASP A 205 -14.19 -3.51 -10.51
N TYR A 206 -14.91 -4.50 -11.04
CA TYR A 206 -15.56 -5.55 -10.26
C TYR A 206 -14.60 -6.64 -9.78
N ASN A 207 -13.35 -6.62 -10.24
CA ASN A 207 -12.31 -7.57 -9.82
C ASN A 207 -11.20 -6.86 -9.04
N ALA A 208 -11.48 -5.68 -8.48
CA ALA A 208 -10.51 -4.94 -7.71
C ALA A 208 -10.06 -5.75 -6.49
N THR A 209 -8.75 -5.99 -6.39
CA THR A 209 -8.12 -6.72 -5.27
C THR A 209 -7.03 -5.90 -4.58
N GLU A 210 -6.63 -4.77 -5.17
CA GLU A 210 -5.62 -3.83 -4.69
C GLU A 210 -5.80 -2.44 -5.33
#